data_AF-A0A958QTR1-F1
#
_entry.id   AF-A0A958QTR1-F1
#
_cell.length_a   1.000
_cell.length_b   1.000
_cell.length_c   1.000
_cell.angle_alpha   90.00
_cell.angle_beta   90.00
_cell.angle_gamma   90.00
#
_symmetry.space_group_name_H-M   'P 1'
#
loop_
_entity.id
_entity.type
_entity.pdbx_description
1 polymer ?
#
loop_
_entity_poly.entity_id
_entity_poly.type
_entity_poly.pdbx_seq_one_letter_code
_entity_poly.pdbx_strand_id
1 'polypeptide(L)'
;LALMQTSNFKSDEHWMTQRLNINIVKVRQVLKRLESLELVKKVNDQWVLTNERLDTSSDMQSAANLHYHKSCLKEVEEAMEEVHLEMRELTSITFAADVEKLKSAKMLIRDFRWQICELLNKGNPQEVYRLNIQLIPVTKIKGEKS
;
A
#
# COMPACT_ATOMS: atom_id res chain seq x y z
N LEU A 1 7.44 -4.96 -4.19
CA LEU A 1 8.49 -4.83 -3.16
C LEU A 1 8.16 -5.63 -1.91
N ALA A 2 7.06 -5.34 -1.19
CA ALA A 2 6.73 -6.00 0.09
C ALA A 2 6.71 -7.54 0.04
N LEU A 3 6.20 -8.16 -1.04
CA LEU A 3 6.23 -9.62 -1.20
C LEU A 3 7.65 -10.21 -1.18
N MET A 4 8.65 -9.47 -1.67
CA MET A 4 10.05 -9.93 -1.69
C MET A 4 10.73 -9.87 -0.33
N GLN A 5 10.09 -9.20 0.64
CA GLN A 5 10.57 -9.08 2.02
C GLN A 5 9.99 -10.19 2.91
N THR A 6 9.06 -11.00 2.40
CA THR A 6 8.51 -12.12 3.18
C THR A 6 9.50 -13.28 3.23
N SER A 7 9.56 -13.99 4.36
CA SER A 7 10.58 -15.04 4.52
C SER A 7 10.37 -16.27 3.63
N ASN A 8 9.14 -16.44 3.14
CA ASN A 8 8.75 -17.52 2.24
C ASN A 8 8.80 -17.12 0.76
N PHE A 9 9.40 -15.96 0.45
CA PHE A 9 9.50 -15.44 -0.90
C PHE A 9 10.17 -16.45 -1.86
N LYS A 10 9.55 -16.64 -3.03
CA LYS A 10 10.16 -17.37 -4.14
C LYS A 10 10.27 -16.43 -5.34
N SER A 11 11.47 -16.35 -5.91
CA SER A 11 11.71 -15.61 -7.16
C SER A 11 11.21 -16.40 -8.39
N ASP A 12 9.92 -16.72 -8.39
CA ASP A 12 9.22 -17.40 -9.47
C ASP A 12 7.95 -16.60 -9.81
N GLU A 13 7.78 -16.24 -11.08
CA GLU A 13 6.67 -15.37 -11.50
C GLU A 13 5.31 -16.05 -11.28
N HIS A 14 5.20 -17.37 -11.50
CA HIS A 14 3.96 -18.12 -11.27
C HIS A 14 3.59 -18.14 -9.78
N TRP A 15 4.54 -18.38 -8.90
CA TRP A 15 4.33 -18.27 -7.46
C TRP A 15 3.85 -16.88 -7.06
N MET A 16 4.43 -15.81 -7.61
CA MET A 16 3.99 -14.43 -7.34
C MET A 16 2.54 -14.19 -7.80
N THR A 17 2.14 -14.72 -8.96
CA THR A 17 0.75 -14.57 -9.45
C THR A 17 -0.26 -15.20 -8.48
N GLN A 18 0.03 -16.41 -8.00
CA GLN A 18 -0.84 -17.11 -7.06
C GLN A 18 -0.90 -16.38 -5.72
N ARG A 19 0.27 -15.96 -5.21
CA ARG A 19 0.36 -15.34 -3.88
C ARG A 19 -0.30 -13.95 -3.84
N LEU A 20 -0.24 -13.17 -4.92
CA LEU A 20 -0.81 -11.82 -4.98
C LEU A 20 -2.20 -11.75 -5.64
N ASN A 21 -2.73 -12.88 -6.12
CA ASN A 21 -3.97 -12.93 -6.90
C ASN A 21 -4.01 -11.93 -8.07
N ILE A 22 -2.90 -11.84 -8.83
CA ILE A 22 -2.79 -10.99 -10.01
C ILE A 22 -2.25 -11.77 -11.21
N ASN A 23 -2.59 -11.34 -12.43
CA ASN A 23 -2.16 -12.05 -13.62
C ASN A 23 -0.65 -11.91 -13.92
N ILE A 24 -0.12 -12.86 -14.71
CA ILE A 24 1.31 -12.93 -15.06
C ILE A 24 1.81 -11.69 -15.82
N VAL A 25 0.95 -11.09 -16.64
CA VAL A 25 1.27 -9.87 -17.40
C VAL A 25 1.51 -8.70 -16.44
N LYS A 26 0.67 -8.55 -15.41
CA LYS A 26 0.79 -7.53 -14.38
C LYS A 26 2.04 -7.73 -13.53
N VAL A 27 2.36 -8.97 -13.14
CA VAL A 27 3.60 -9.30 -12.43
C VAL A 27 4.82 -8.83 -13.24
N ARG A 28 4.90 -9.20 -14.52
CA ARG A 28 6.00 -8.79 -15.41
C ARG A 28 6.10 -7.29 -15.59
N GLN A 29 4.97 -6.60 -15.75
CA GLN A 29 4.94 -5.14 -15.85
C GLN A 29 5.46 -4.47 -14.57
N VAL A 30 5.05 -4.97 -13.40
CA VAL A 30 5.51 -4.44 -12.11
C VAL A 30 7.00 -4.71 -11.91
N LEU A 31 7.49 -5.91 -12.21
CA LEU A 31 8.92 -6.24 -12.09
C LEU A 31 9.79 -5.36 -13.00
N LYS A 32 9.41 -5.18 -14.27
CA LYS A 32 10.10 -4.25 -15.19
C LYS A 32 10.11 -2.83 -14.66
N ARG A 33 9.01 -2.36 -14.07
CA ARG A 33 8.94 -1.02 -13.47
C ARG A 33 9.84 -0.91 -12.26
N LEU A 34 9.84 -1.89 -11.37
CA LEU A 34 10.72 -1.92 -10.20
C LEU A 34 12.20 -1.95 -10.61
N GLU A 35 12.53 -2.68 -11.67
CA GLU A 35 13.88 -2.74 -12.23
C GLU A 35 14.29 -1.39 -12.83
N SER A 36 13.40 -0.73 -13.58
CA SER A 36 13.66 0.63 -14.13
C SER A 36 13.84 1.71 -13.06
N LEU A 37 13.34 1.46 -11.85
CA LEU A 37 13.50 2.31 -10.68
C LEU A 37 14.68 1.88 -9.80
N GLU A 38 15.49 0.92 -10.26
CA GLU A 38 16.65 0.36 -9.56
C GLU A 38 16.32 -0.25 -8.17
N LEU A 39 15.05 -0.60 -7.93
CA LEU A 39 14.56 -1.17 -6.66
C LEU A 39 14.71 -2.69 -6.58
N VAL A 40 14.78 -3.33 -7.75
CA VAL A 40 15.05 -4.76 -7.89
C VAL A 40 16.01 -4.95 -9.05
N LYS A 41 16.75 -6.06 -9.04
CA LYS A 41 17.61 -6.47 -10.16
C LYS A 41 17.56 -7.97 -10.35
N LYS A 42 17.91 -8.44 -11.55
CA LYS A 42 18.01 -9.86 -11.86
C LYS A 42 19.45 -10.35 -11.63
N VAL A 43 19.64 -11.35 -10.77
CA VAL A 43 20.94 -12.02 -10.50
C VAL A 43 20.72 -13.53 -10.60
N ASN A 44 21.46 -14.21 -11.47
CA ASN A 44 21.31 -15.66 -11.73
C ASN A 44 19.86 -16.07 -12.00
N ASP A 45 19.18 -15.30 -12.86
CA ASP A 45 17.74 -15.43 -13.17
C ASP A 45 16.76 -15.22 -12.00
N GLN A 46 17.24 -14.77 -10.84
CA GLN A 46 16.41 -14.46 -9.68
C GLN A 46 16.29 -12.95 -9.45
N TRP A 47 15.10 -12.48 -9.11
CA TRP A 47 14.82 -11.12 -8.68
C TRP A 47 15.27 -10.93 -7.23
N VAL A 48 16.18 -9.97 -7.03
CA VAL A 48 16.67 -9.59 -5.70
C VAL A 48 16.42 -8.10 -5.46
N LEU A 49 16.14 -7.74 -4.21
CA LEU A 49 16.01 -6.34 -3.79
C LEU A 49 17.37 -5.64 -3.87
N THR A 50 17.37 -4.36 -4.24
CA THR A 50 18.54 -3.48 -4.06
C THR A 50 18.45 -2.80 -2.69
N ASN A 51 19.56 -2.22 -2.22
CA ASN A 51 19.59 -1.45 -0.96
C ASN A 51 18.99 -0.04 -1.10
N GLU A 52 18.39 0.29 -2.24
CA GLU A 52 17.79 1.60 -2.46
C GLU A 52 16.48 1.71 -1.68
N ARG A 53 16.42 2.69 -0.77
CA ARG A 53 15.19 3.01 -0.06
C ARG A 53 14.27 3.79 -0.99
N LEU A 54 13.05 3.31 -1.13
CA LEU A 54 11.93 4.11 -1.64
C LEU A 54 11.65 5.23 -0.64
N ASP A 55 12.30 6.38 -0.80
CA ASP A 55 11.70 7.62 -0.33
C ASP A 55 10.46 7.85 -1.20
N THR A 56 9.30 7.56 -0.63
CA THR A 56 8.02 7.98 -1.22
C THR A 56 7.89 9.47 -0.99
N SER A 57 8.73 10.25 -1.68
CA SER A 57 8.67 11.70 -1.71
C SER A 57 7.25 12.10 -2.06
N SER A 58 6.64 12.83 -1.13
CA SER A 58 5.32 13.43 -1.26
C SER A 58 5.25 14.26 -2.54
N ASP A 59 4.06 14.27 -3.15
CA ASP A 59 3.64 15.18 -4.23
C ASP A 59 3.92 14.76 -5.67
N MET A 60 3.40 13.59 -6.08
CA MET A 60 3.20 13.28 -7.50
C MET A 60 1.70 13.36 -7.88
N GLN A 61 1.28 14.41 -8.59
CA GLN A 61 -0.09 14.67 -9.09
C GLN A 61 -0.49 13.65 -10.18
N SER A 62 -1.75 13.30 -10.50
CA SER A 62 -3.10 13.47 -9.93
C SER A 62 -4.02 12.31 -10.42
N ALA A 63 -3.83 11.80 -11.64
CA ALA A 63 -4.63 10.69 -12.18
C ALA A 63 -4.15 9.29 -11.75
N ALA A 64 -2.84 9.04 -11.77
CA ALA A 64 -2.28 7.74 -11.39
C ALA A 64 -2.50 7.45 -9.89
N ASN A 65 -2.37 8.46 -9.04
CA ASN A 65 -2.66 8.34 -7.61
C ASN A 65 -4.15 8.13 -7.34
N LEU A 66 -5.04 8.86 -8.04
CA LEU A 66 -6.48 8.62 -7.92
C LEU A 66 -6.85 7.20 -8.36
N HIS A 67 -6.31 6.72 -9.48
CA HIS A 67 -6.55 5.36 -9.96
C HIS A 67 -5.99 4.31 -8.99
N TYR A 68 -4.81 4.53 -8.43
CA TYR A 68 -4.22 3.67 -7.41
C TYR A 68 -5.09 3.60 -6.15
N HIS A 69 -5.54 4.75 -5.62
CA HIS A 69 -6.42 4.78 -4.44
C HIS A 69 -7.78 4.14 -4.72
N LYS A 70 -8.36 4.35 -5.91
CA LYS A 70 -9.60 3.67 -6.33
C LYS A 70 -9.41 2.15 -6.41
N SER A 71 -8.29 1.68 -6.97
CA SER A 71 -7.95 0.25 -6.99
C SER A 71 -7.83 -0.30 -5.57
N CYS A 72 -7.12 0.41 -4.69
CA CYS A 72 -6.96 -0.02 -3.30
C CYS A 72 -8.30 -0.10 -2.55
N LEU A 73 -9.24 0.80 -2.83
CA LEU A 73 -10.59 0.77 -2.28
C LEU A 73 -11.40 -0.43 -2.77
N LYS A 74 -11.32 -0.75 -4.07
CA LYS A 74 -11.95 -1.94 -4.63
C LYS A 74 -11.42 -3.24 -4.01
N GLU A 75 -10.11 -3.30 -3.79
CA GLU A 75 -9.47 -4.45 -3.13
C GLU A 75 -9.89 -4.57 -1.65
N VAL A 76 -10.27 -3.47 -0.98
CA VAL A 76 -10.88 -3.53 0.36
C VAL A 76 -12.31 -4.04 0.30
N GLU A 77 -13.10 -3.58 -0.67
CA GLU A 77 -14.47 -4.06 -0.90
C GLU A 77 -14.49 -5.58 -1.16
N GLU A 78 -13.59 -6.09 -2.01
CA GLU A 78 -13.45 -7.53 -2.26
C GLU A 78 -13.03 -8.28 -0.98
N ALA A 79 -12.09 -7.72 -0.20
CA ALA A 79 -11.66 -8.32 1.07
C ALA A 79 -12.76 -8.34 2.16
N MET A 80 -13.79 -7.48 2.07
CA MET A 80 -14.97 -7.52 2.95
C MET A 80 -15.83 -8.77 2.76
N GLU A 81 -15.72 -9.42 1.61
CA GLU A 81 -16.45 -10.65 1.31
C GLU A 81 -15.55 -11.89 1.50
N GLU A 82 -14.27 -11.80 1.12
CA GLU A 82 -13.39 -12.97 0.97
C GLU A 82 -12.44 -13.22 2.16
N VAL A 83 -12.08 -12.19 2.95
CA VAL A 83 -11.08 -12.31 4.02
C VAL A 83 -11.75 -12.53 5.39
N HIS A 84 -11.28 -13.50 6.17
CA HIS A 84 -11.82 -13.80 7.50
C HIS A 84 -11.74 -12.59 8.46
N LEU A 85 -12.71 -12.43 9.37
CA LEU A 85 -12.82 -11.30 10.29
C LEU A 85 -11.55 -11.09 11.15
N GLU A 86 -10.91 -12.15 11.61
CA GLU A 86 -9.69 -12.07 12.42
C GLU A 86 -8.45 -11.59 11.63
N MET A 87 -8.51 -11.64 10.30
CA MET A 87 -7.41 -11.29 9.40
C MET A 87 -7.58 -9.89 8.79
N ARG A 88 -8.65 -9.17 9.15
CA ARG A 88 -8.96 -7.83 8.64
C ARG A 88 -9.45 -6.92 9.77
N GLU A 89 -9.07 -5.66 9.72
CA GLU A 89 -9.59 -4.63 10.62
C GLU A 89 -10.23 -3.53 9.78
N LEU A 90 -11.53 -3.32 9.94
CA LEU A 90 -12.30 -2.32 9.21
C LEU A 90 -13.03 -1.43 10.21
N THR A 91 -12.49 -0.23 10.42
CA THR A 91 -13.05 0.74 11.37
C THR A 91 -13.43 2.03 10.67
N SER A 92 -14.50 2.65 11.15
CA SER A 92 -14.93 3.97 10.73
C SER A 92 -15.37 4.77 11.93
N ILE A 93 -14.93 6.02 12.00
CA ILE A 93 -15.34 6.97 13.03
C ILE A 93 -15.79 8.26 12.35
N THR A 94 -16.88 8.84 12.83
CA THR A 94 -17.38 10.15 12.38
C THR A 94 -17.32 11.11 13.55
N PHE A 95 -16.69 12.27 13.36
CA PHE A 95 -16.51 13.27 14.41
C PHE A 95 -16.58 14.69 13.85
N ALA A 96 -17.02 15.64 14.68
CA ALA A 96 -16.89 17.06 14.38
C ALA A 96 -15.41 17.47 14.52
N ALA A 97 -14.85 18.09 13.49
CA ALA A 97 -13.44 18.44 13.44
C ALA A 97 -13.25 19.96 13.42
N ASP A 98 -12.21 20.43 14.11
CA ASP A 98 -11.65 21.76 13.94
C ASP A 98 -10.75 21.75 12.69
N VAL A 99 -11.15 22.51 11.66
CA VAL A 99 -10.49 22.51 10.33
C VAL A 99 -9.03 22.95 10.43
N GLU A 100 -8.72 23.87 11.35
CA GLU A 100 -7.36 24.38 11.56
C GLU A 100 -6.42 23.29 12.09
N LYS A 101 -6.97 22.25 12.74
CA LYS A 101 -6.21 21.11 13.27
C LYS A 101 -6.02 19.99 12.26
N LEU A 102 -6.56 20.09 11.04
CA LEU A 102 -6.43 19.03 10.03
C LEU A 102 -4.99 18.76 9.63
N LYS A 103 -4.13 19.79 9.59
CA LYS A 103 -2.70 19.59 9.32
C LYS A 103 -2.05 18.70 10.38
N SER A 104 -2.31 18.98 11.65
CA SER A 104 -1.81 18.19 12.78
C SER A 104 -2.38 16.77 12.78
N ALA A 105 -3.69 16.62 12.51
CA ALA A 105 -4.32 15.31 12.38
C ALA A 105 -3.70 14.46 11.25
N LYS A 106 -3.38 15.08 10.10
CA LYS A 106 -2.67 14.42 8.99
C LYS A 106 -1.27 13.96 9.39
N MET A 107 -0.57 14.72 10.24
CA MET A 107 0.75 14.29 10.76
C MET A 107 0.60 13.07 11.68
N LEU A 108 -0.36 13.08 12.60
CA LEU A 108 -0.63 11.92 13.48
C LEU A 108 -0.91 10.64 12.67
N ILE A 109 -1.69 10.75 11.60
CA ILE A 109 -1.96 9.61 10.69
C ILE A 109 -0.67 9.12 10.03
N ARG A 110 0.24 10.03 9.61
CA ARG A 110 1.52 9.65 9.01
C ARG A 110 2.42 8.94 10.01
N ASP A 111 2.53 9.47 11.23
CA ASP A 111 3.35 8.89 12.29
C ASP A 111 2.83 7.50 12.70
N PHE A 112 1.51 7.36 12.85
CA PHE A 112 0.87 6.09 13.13
C PHE A 112 1.15 5.04 12.05
N ARG A 113 1.06 5.42 10.76
CA ARG A 113 1.41 4.51 9.65
C ARG A 113 2.86 4.05 9.72
N TRP A 114 3.79 4.95 10.03
CA TRP A 114 5.20 4.62 10.20
C TRP A 114 5.41 3.64 11.36
N GLN A 115 4.77 3.89 12.50
CA GLN A 115 4.83 3.02 13.69
C GLN A 115 4.32 1.60 13.40
N ILE A 116 3.21 1.45 12.66
CA ILE A 116 2.70 0.13 12.26
C ILE A 116 3.68 -0.59 11.34
N CYS A 117 4.21 0.10 10.32
CA CYS A 117 5.19 -0.51 9.42
C CYS A 117 6.41 -1.01 10.19
N GLU A 118 6.94 -0.19 11.11
CA GLU A 118 8.06 -0.58 11.95
C GLU A 118 7.74 -1.77 12.86
N LEU A 119 6.52 -1.85 13.38
CA LEU A 119 6.07 -2.96 14.23
C LEU A 119 5.96 -4.28 13.45
N LEU A 120 5.30 -4.26 12.29
CA LEU A 120 4.94 -5.48 11.54
C LEU A 120 6.05 -5.96 10.59
N ASN A 121 6.94 -5.08 10.14
CA ASN A 121 8.07 -5.48 9.30
C ASN A 121 9.23 -6.07 10.13
N LYS A 122 9.28 -5.83 11.44
CA LYS A 122 10.32 -6.40 12.31
C LYS A 122 10.04 -7.87 12.61
N GLY A 123 11.06 -8.70 12.51
CA GLY A 123 10.99 -10.13 12.79
C GLY A 123 10.87 -10.98 11.52
N ASN A 124 9.81 -11.78 11.42
CA ASN A 124 9.64 -12.79 10.37
C ASN A 124 8.33 -12.58 9.58
N PRO A 125 8.22 -11.52 8.76
CA PRO A 125 6.99 -11.23 8.01
C PRO A 125 6.67 -12.35 7.01
N GLN A 126 5.47 -12.93 7.10
CA GLN A 126 4.99 -13.99 6.18
C GLN A 126 4.00 -13.45 5.15
N GLU A 127 3.19 -12.49 5.57
CA GLU A 127 2.05 -12.00 4.81
C GLU A 127 2.23 -10.54 4.41
N VAL A 128 1.66 -10.19 3.26
CA VAL A 128 1.65 -8.80 2.79
C VAL A 128 0.28 -8.23 3.13
N TYR A 129 0.27 -7.28 4.05
CA TYR A 129 -0.92 -6.52 4.38
C TYR A 129 -0.92 -5.18 3.67
N ARG A 130 -2.10 -4.71 3.29
CA ARG A 130 -2.31 -3.31 2.89
C ARG A 130 -3.15 -2.60 3.94
N LEU A 131 -2.61 -1.52 4.48
CA LEU A 131 -3.31 -0.62 5.41
C LEU A 131 -3.74 0.64 4.67
N ASN A 132 -5.06 0.85 4.58
CA ASN A 132 -5.65 2.07 4.05
C ASN A 132 -6.23 2.90 5.21
N ILE A 133 -5.71 4.10 5.44
CA ILE A 133 -6.29 5.06 6.40
C ILE A 133 -6.77 6.26 5.61
N GLN A 134 -8.05 6.58 5.76
CA GLN A 134 -8.70 7.64 4.99
C GLN A 134 -9.37 8.62 5.93
N LEU A 135 -9.02 9.90 5.77
CA LEU A 135 -9.69 11.01 6.41
C LEU A 135 -10.26 11.88 5.29
N ILE A 136 -11.58 11.88 5.15
CA ILE A 136 -12.30 12.64 4.13
C ILE A 136 -13.32 13.55 4.80
N PRO A 137 -13.60 14.74 4.24
CA PRO A 137 -14.77 15.50 4.65
C PRO A 137 -16.03 14.75 4.20
N VAL A 138 -16.98 14.57 5.11
CA VAL A 138 -18.34 14.07 4.79
C VAL A 138 -19.37 15.20 4.69
N THR A 139 -18.89 16.45 4.76
CA THR A 139 -19.67 17.68 4.63
C THR A 139 -19.09 18.54 3.52
N LYS A 140 -19.91 19.41 2.90
CA LYS A 140 -19.41 20.42 1.95
C LYS A 140 -18.47 21.40 2.66
N ILE A 141 -17.21 21.45 2.26
CA ILE A 141 -16.26 22.44 2.75
C ILE A 141 -16.60 23.78 2.09
N LYS A 142 -16.84 24.82 2.91
CA LYS A 142 -17.09 26.17 2.40
C LYS A 142 -15.83 26.67 1.67
N GLY A 143 -15.93 26.95 0.37
CA GLY A 143 -14.85 27.54 -0.43
C GLY A 143 -14.18 26.58 -1.42
N GLU A 144 -14.45 25.27 -1.38
CA GLU A 144 -14.04 24.33 -2.43
C GLU A 144 -15.13 24.21 -3.51
N LYS A 145 -14.78 24.43 -4.78
CA LYS A 145 -15.68 24.14 -5.91
C LYS A 145 -15.69 22.63 -6.18
N SER A 146 -16.89 22.06 -6.29
CA SER A 146 -17.12 20.67 -6.71
C SER A 146 -16.46 20.34 -8.06
#